data_AF-A0A4U5NAF3-F1
#
_entry.id   AF-A0A4U5NAF3-F1
#
_cell.length_a   1.000
_cell.length_b   1.000
_cell.length_c   1.000
_cell.angle_alpha   90.00
_cell.angle_beta   90.00
_cell.angle_gamma   90.00
#
_symmetry.space_group_name_H-M   'P 1'
#
loop_
_entity.id
_entity.type
_entity.pdbx_description
1 polymer ?
#
loop_
_entity_poly.entity_id
_entity_poly.type
_entity_poly.pdbx_seq_one_letter_code
_entity_poly.pdbx_strand_id
1 'polypeptide(L)'
;MKGNKKRVAELCQKIQDHALHVITVNDDTVLHMATYAKEASLVENLLDELPRHHLDKLTRQNGVGNTILHETATSNHTVPVADKLLKRAPGLLGMRNHNGETALFRAARYGKTDMFNFLAAKVSGYDESGLQFYVQRSDKTTILHMAILSLHFDLAYRIALDYTHLIGQKDADGMTGLQLLSCNPSAFKLEPEEGFINLVWREKVQKQKQLHRSAVELAKFLVRKDTSWELTYSSIDQSKPKIHKYGEKGGQERQEVHLFNKILDKEESLGETPLILATKSGCVEIVEEILKLYPQAVEHIDDEGRNVLHVAIKYRQKKIFELVKGMDVPMKRLTRKIDGDGNSILHTVGKKRKDFISDEKMEGPAFLLQEELLWFENNMKLTAEGYFITANSELRNLAKEWLKTTAEGCSVVAVLIATVAFAAAYTVPGGPNQSTGVPVLVNKPFFVVFTVTDVLSLTFALTSVVTFLSILTSPFRFKDFKHTLPNKLMVGFAFLFLCGNDDGSVWSNNHSDDLQQGKLDKNYSICSLLYPSWHLCTILFPSLYITIKDLQLAPENSLH
;
A
#
# COMPACT_ATOMS: atom_id res chain seq x y z
N MET A 1 -16.22 -24.86 19.76
CA MET A 1 -15.22 -25.95 19.87
C MET A 1 -14.10 -25.63 20.87
N LYS A 2 -14.40 -25.14 22.08
CA LYS A 2 -13.36 -24.91 23.10
C LYS A 2 -13.00 -26.23 23.78
N GLY A 3 -11.89 -26.85 23.34
CA GLY A 3 -11.04 -27.75 24.14
C GLY A 3 -11.47 -29.19 24.41
N ASN A 4 -12.75 -29.56 24.31
CA ASN A 4 -13.19 -30.93 24.66
C ASN A 4 -13.51 -31.79 23.43
N LYS A 5 -12.45 -32.33 22.79
CA LYS A 5 -12.53 -33.18 21.59
C LYS A 5 -13.41 -34.42 21.77
N LYS A 6 -13.28 -35.08 22.93
CA LYS A 6 -14.05 -36.30 23.27
C LYS A 6 -15.54 -36.03 23.40
N ARG A 7 -15.91 -34.95 24.09
CA ARG A 7 -17.31 -34.55 24.25
C ARG A 7 -17.99 -34.21 22.92
N VAL A 8 -17.25 -33.68 21.94
CA VAL A 8 -17.81 -33.43 20.60
C VAL A 8 -18.13 -34.75 19.88
N ALA A 9 -17.24 -35.73 19.93
CA ALA A 9 -17.48 -37.06 19.35
C ALA A 9 -18.68 -37.76 20.00
N GLU A 10 -18.76 -37.76 21.33
CA GLU A 10 -19.89 -38.32 22.09
C GLU A 10 -21.24 -37.67 21.73
N LEU A 11 -21.26 -36.35 21.50
CA LEU A 11 -22.46 -35.65 21.08
C LEU A 11 -22.85 -35.99 19.64
N CYS A 12 -21.87 -36.13 18.74
CA CYS A 12 -22.13 -36.54 17.36
C CYS A 12 -22.74 -37.95 17.29
N GLN A 13 -22.31 -38.89 18.14
CA GLN A 13 -22.90 -40.24 18.21
C GLN A 13 -24.39 -40.26 18.56
N LYS A 14 -24.87 -39.25 19.30
CA LYS A 14 -26.28 -39.15 19.72
C LYS A 14 -27.19 -38.53 18.67
N ILE A 15 -26.62 -37.91 17.62
CA ILE A 15 -27.37 -37.18 16.60
C ILE A 15 -27.51 -38.06 15.36
N GLN A 16 -28.70 -38.08 14.75
CA GLN A 16 -29.02 -38.91 13.59
C GLN A 16 -28.09 -38.66 12.39
N ASP A 17 -27.73 -37.39 12.13
CA ASP A 17 -26.81 -36.98 11.06
C ASP A 17 -25.32 -37.01 11.46
N HIS A 18 -25.02 -37.50 12.67
CA HIS A 18 -23.66 -37.65 13.19
C HIS A 18 -22.83 -36.36 13.05
N ALA A 19 -21.59 -36.46 12.55
CA ALA A 19 -20.70 -35.32 12.31
C ALA A 19 -21.10 -34.44 11.10
N LEU A 20 -22.14 -34.83 10.34
CA LEU A 20 -22.70 -34.08 9.21
C LEU A 20 -23.94 -33.25 9.59
N HIS A 21 -24.25 -33.18 10.87
CA HIS A 21 -25.31 -32.32 11.38
C HIS A 21 -24.94 -30.84 11.20
N VAL A 22 -25.90 -30.06 10.69
CA VAL A 22 -25.79 -28.62 10.49
C VAL A 22 -25.89 -27.91 11.84
N ILE A 23 -24.96 -27.00 12.11
CA ILE A 23 -24.87 -26.29 13.40
C ILE A 23 -24.85 -24.77 13.28
N THR A 24 -24.63 -24.22 12.09
CA THR A 24 -24.61 -22.77 11.86
C THR A 24 -25.74 -22.32 10.95
N VAL A 25 -26.02 -21.01 10.95
CA VAL A 25 -26.97 -20.35 10.03
C VAL A 25 -26.51 -20.43 8.57
N ASN A 26 -25.21 -20.65 8.34
CA ASN A 26 -24.62 -20.79 7.01
C ASN A 26 -24.54 -22.27 6.58
N ASP A 27 -25.38 -23.14 7.13
CA ASP A 27 -25.39 -24.58 6.83
C ASP A 27 -24.04 -25.30 7.06
N ASP A 28 -23.18 -24.77 7.93
CA ASP A 28 -21.92 -25.46 8.27
C ASP A 28 -22.21 -26.66 9.15
N THR A 29 -21.67 -27.81 8.76
CA THR A 29 -21.74 -29.02 9.58
C THR A 29 -20.68 -29.02 10.69
N VAL A 30 -20.82 -29.94 11.65
CA VAL A 30 -19.79 -30.15 12.69
C VAL A 30 -18.41 -30.38 12.06
N LEU A 31 -18.34 -31.13 10.96
CA LEU A 31 -17.10 -31.35 10.21
C LEU A 31 -16.53 -30.09 9.55
N HIS A 32 -17.37 -29.20 8.99
CA HIS A 32 -16.92 -27.91 8.45
C HIS A 32 -16.27 -27.07 9.56
N MET A 33 -16.93 -26.97 10.71
CA MET A 33 -16.40 -26.22 11.85
C MET A 33 -15.13 -26.83 12.45
N ALA A 34 -15.01 -28.17 12.47
CA ALA A 34 -13.85 -28.86 13.00
C ALA A 34 -12.63 -28.67 12.10
N THR A 35 -12.86 -28.67 10.79
CA THR A 35 -11.85 -28.35 9.78
C THR A 35 -11.44 -26.88 9.86
N TYR A 36 -12.39 -25.96 9.99
CA TYR A 36 -12.13 -24.53 10.18
C TYR A 36 -11.30 -24.25 11.44
N ALA A 37 -11.56 -24.99 12.52
CA ALA A 37 -10.77 -24.95 13.76
C ALA A 37 -9.35 -25.56 13.61
N LYS A 38 -9.01 -26.11 12.44
CA LYS A 38 -7.72 -26.77 12.12
C LYS A 38 -7.41 -27.98 13.00
N GLU A 39 -8.44 -28.64 13.52
CA GLU A 39 -8.30 -29.80 14.40
C GLU A 39 -8.30 -31.11 13.60
N ALA A 40 -7.23 -31.37 12.85
CA ALA A 40 -7.11 -32.54 11.96
C ALA A 40 -7.43 -33.87 12.69
N SER A 41 -6.86 -34.07 13.88
CA SER A 41 -7.13 -35.25 14.75
C SER A 41 -8.61 -35.47 15.06
N LEU A 42 -9.36 -34.39 15.32
CA LEU A 42 -10.78 -34.48 15.61
C LEU A 42 -11.57 -34.84 14.35
N VAL A 43 -11.21 -34.24 13.21
CA VAL A 43 -11.84 -34.54 11.93
C VAL A 43 -11.61 -36.00 11.53
N GLU A 44 -10.40 -36.54 11.73
CA GLU A 44 -10.12 -37.95 11.45
C GLU A 44 -10.95 -38.90 12.30
N ASN A 45 -11.08 -38.63 13.60
CA ASN A 45 -11.90 -39.42 14.52
C ASN A 45 -13.38 -39.37 14.13
N LEU A 46 -13.90 -38.17 13.85
CA LEU A 46 -15.30 -37.99 13.42
C LEU A 46 -15.58 -38.66 12.07
N LEU A 47 -14.59 -38.74 11.18
CA LEU A 47 -14.70 -39.51 9.95
C LEU A 47 -14.68 -41.01 10.23
N ASP A 48 -13.86 -41.52 11.15
CA ASP A 48 -13.85 -42.95 11.49
C ASP A 48 -15.16 -43.43 12.11
N GLU A 49 -15.77 -42.61 12.94
CA GLU A 49 -17.07 -42.91 13.55
C GLU A 49 -18.25 -42.75 12.58
N LEU A 50 -18.03 -42.14 11.40
CA LEU A 50 -19.09 -41.89 10.44
C LEU A 50 -19.60 -43.20 9.78
N PRO A 51 -20.90 -43.53 9.91
CA PRO A 51 -21.47 -44.72 9.31
C PRO A 51 -21.43 -44.69 7.77
N ARG A 52 -21.26 -45.85 7.12
CA ARG A 52 -21.18 -45.95 5.65
C ARG A 52 -22.43 -45.45 4.91
N HIS A 53 -23.61 -45.56 5.50
CA HIS A 53 -24.86 -45.06 4.89
C HIS A 53 -24.97 -43.52 4.87
N HIS A 54 -24.04 -42.81 5.52
CA HIS A 54 -23.97 -41.35 5.50
C HIS A 54 -22.93 -40.80 4.52
N LEU A 55 -22.27 -41.66 3.74
CA LEU A 55 -21.29 -41.24 2.73
C LEU A 55 -21.91 -40.30 1.68
N ASP A 56 -23.17 -40.53 1.32
CA ASP A 56 -23.92 -39.71 0.37
C ASP A 56 -24.07 -38.26 0.85
N LYS A 57 -24.09 -38.05 2.18
CA LYS A 57 -24.19 -36.74 2.82
C LYS A 57 -22.84 -36.01 2.90
N LEU A 58 -21.71 -36.63 2.55
CA LEU A 58 -20.40 -35.95 2.52
C LEU A 58 -20.31 -34.90 1.41
N THR A 59 -21.17 -34.99 0.39
CA THR A 59 -21.30 -34.00 -0.69
C THR A 59 -22.07 -32.75 -0.28
N ARG A 60 -22.62 -32.72 0.96
CA ARG A 60 -23.32 -31.54 1.48
C ARG A 60 -22.41 -30.31 1.41
N GLN A 61 -22.99 -29.23 0.90
CA GLN A 61 -22.37 -27.93 0.81
C GLN A 61 -22.94 -27.00 1.88
N ASN A 62 -22.10 -26.12 2.42
CA ASN A 62 -22.56 -25.02 3.26
C ASN A 62 -23.21 -23.90 2.41
N GLY A 63 -23.66 -22.81 3.03
CA GLY A 63 -24.32 -21.68 2.37
C GLY A 63 -23.46 -20.95 1.32
N VAL A 64 -22.14 -21.17 1.29
CA VAL A 64 -21.21 -20.64 0.28
C VAL A 64 -20.97 -21.66 -0.85
N GLY A 65 -21.51 -22.86 -0.74
CA GLY A 65 -21.28 -23.97 -1.67
C GLY A 65 -20.04 -24.79 -1.33
N ASN A 66 -19.37 -24.55 -0.21
CA ASN A 66 -18.16 -25.30 0.15
C ASN A 66 -18.54 -26.69 0.67
N THR A 67 -17.88 -27.72 0.15
CA THR A 67 -17.88 -29.05 0.75
C THR A 67 -16.80 -29.14 1.82
N ILE A 68 -16.81 -30.23 2.59
CA ILE A 68 -15.73 -30.51 3.56
C ILE A 68 -14.34 -30.50 2.90
N LEU A 69 -14.22 -30.96 1.65
CA LEU A 69 -12.94 -30.98 0.95
C LEU A 69 -12.42 -29.55 0.67
N HIS A 70 -13.32 -28.60 0.37
CA HIS A 70 -12.96 -27.18 0.20
C HIS A 70 -12.40 -26.58 1.49
N GLU A 71 -13.00 -26.90 2.63
CA GLU A 71 -12.50 -26.44 3.93
C GLU A 71 -11.17 -27.11 4.28
N THR A 72 -11.01 -28.41 3.99
CA THR A 72 -9.73 -29.10 4.26
C THR A 72 -8.59 -28.54 3.41
N ALA A 73 -8.89 -28.01 2.22
CA ALA A 73 -7.90 -27.43 1.33
C ALA A 73 -7.25 -26.15 1.89
N THR A 74 -7.80 -25.57 2.96
CA THR A 74 -7.31 -24.33 3.58
C THR A 74 -6.09 -24.52 4.49
N SER A 75 -5.61 -25.75 4.69
CA SER A 75 -4.47 -26.08 5.57
C SER A 75 -3.60 -27.22 5.02
N ASN A 76 -2.28 -27.15 5.25
CA ASN A 76 -1.36 -28.25 4.90
C ASN A 76 -1.45 -29.41 5.92
N HIS A 77 -1.83 -29.13 7.17
CA HIS A 77 -1.91 -30.17 8.21
C HIS A 77 -3.06 -31.15 7.99
N THR A 78 -4.01 -30.81 7.12
CA THR A 78 -5.21 -31.61 6.81
C THR A 78 -5.05 -32.47 5.56
N VAL A 79 -3.83 -32.61 5.01
CA VAL A 79 -3.54 -33.53 3.88
C VAL A 79 -3.99 -34.97 4.18
N PRO A 80 -3.73 -35.55 5.36
CA PRO A 80 -4.19 -36.91 5.68
C PRO A 80 -5.73 -37.02 5.69
N VAL A 81 -6.41 -35.97 6.17
CA VAL A 81 -7.88 -35.86 6.16
C VAL A 81 -8.40 -35.84 4.72
N ALA A 82 -7.77 -35.06 3.84
CA ALA A 82 -8.15 -34.98 2.43
C ALA A 82 -7.98 -36.33 1.72
N ASP A 83 -6.89 -37.06 1.97
CA ASP A 83 -6.69 -38.41 1.42
C ASP A 83 -7.77 -39.40 1.89
N LYS A 84 -8.11 -39.35 3.18
CA LYS A 84 -9.18 -40.18 3.76
C LYS A 84 -10.55 -39.85 3.18
N LEU A 85 -10.83 -38.57 2.95
CA LEU A 85 -12.07 -38.11 2.33
C LEU A 85 -12.18 -38.59 0.88
N LEU A 86 -11.13 -38.43 0.09
CA LEU A 86 -11.12 -38.85 -1.32
C LEU A 86 -11.19 -40.37 -1.48
N LYS A 87 -10.61 -41.15 -0.56
CA LYS A 87 -10.76 -42.62 -0.51
C LYS A 87 -12.20 -43.06 -0.28
N ARG A 88 -12.98 -42.28 0.47
CA ARG A 88 -14.38 -42.59 0.81
C ARG A 88 -15.38 -42.03 -0.21
N ALA A 89 -15.13 -40.83 -0.70
CA ALA A 89 -16.00 -40.11 -1.62
C ALA A 89 -15.16 -39.41 -2.70
N PRO A 90 -14.77 -40.13 -3.78
CA PRO A 90 -13.92 -39.58 -4.83
C PRO A 90 -14.59 -38.44 -5.61
N GLY A 91 -15.93 -38.42 -5.66
CA GLY A 91 -16.69 -37.36 -6.34
C GLY A 91 -16.49 -35.96 -5.76
N LEU A 92 -15.99 -35.84 -4.53
CA LEU A 92 -15.69 -34.55 -3.90
C LEU A 92 -14.63 -33.75 -4.65
N LEU A 93 -13.72 -34.42 -5.38
CA LEU A 93 -12.64 -33.77 -6.11
C LEU A 93 -13.16 -32.82 -7.20
N GLY A 94 -14.25 -33.21 -7.87
CA GLY A 94 -14.87 -32.45 -8.97
C GLY A 94 -15.99 -31.52 -8.54
N MET A 95 -16.27 -31.37 -7.25
CA MET A 95 -17.30 -30.45 -6.78
C MET A 95 -16.79 -29.01 -6.78
N ARG A 96 -17.68 -28.08 -7.16
CA ARG A 96 -17.42 -26.64 -7.17
C ARG A 96 -18.34 -25.92 -6.20
N ASN A 97 -17.84 -24.88 -5.54
CA ASN A 97 -18.66 -23.99 -4.72
C ASN A 97 -19.48 -23.00 -5.56
N HIS A 98 -20.23 -22.08 -4.92
CA HIS A 98 -21.07 -21.12 -5.64
C HIS A 98 -20.27 -20.17 -6.54
N ASN A 99 -18.99 -19.94 -6.24
CA ASN A 99 -18.11 -19.16 -7.10
C ASN A 99 -17.54 -20.00 -8.25
N GLY A 100 -17.68 -21.32 -8.24
CA GLY A 100 -17.08 -22.22 -9.23
C GLY A 100 -15.67 -22.70 -8.85
N GLU A 101 -15.24 -22.52 -7.61
CA GLU A 101 -13.92 -22.96 -7.13
C GLU A 101 -13.95 -24.43 -6.76
N THR A 102 -12.91 -25.20 -7.08
CA THR A 102 -12.68 -26.55 -6.58
C THR A 102 -11.83 -26.53 -5.30
N ALA A 103 -11.67 -27.68 -4.65
CA ALA A 103 -10.72 -27.82 -3.54
C ALA A 103 -9.27 -27.51 -3.95
N LEU A 104 -8.86 -27.86 -5.18
CA LEU A 104 -7.53 -27.51 -5.70
C LEU A 104 -7.38 -25.99 -5.80
N PHE A 105 -8.41 -25.31 -6.30
CA PHE A 105 -8.42 -23.85 -6.41
C PHE A 105 -8.31 -23.18 -5.02
N ARG A 106 -9.02 -23.70 -4.02
CA ARG A 106 -8.92 -23.24 -2.63
C ARG A 106 -7.50 -23.43 -2.07
N ALA A 107 -6.84 -24.54 -2.34
CA ALA A 107 -5.46 -24.76 -1.90
C ALA A 107 -4.50 -23.69 -2.47
N ALA A 108 -4.66 -23.31 -3.75
CA ALA A 108 -3.91 -22.23 -4.37
C ALA A 108 -4.20 -20.87 -3.73
N ARG A 109 -5.49 -20.55 -3.53
CA ARG A 109 -5.96 -19.30 -2.90
C ARG A 109 -5.37 -19.06 -1.50
N TYR A 110 -5.19 -20.12 -0.72
CA TYR A 110 -4.64 -20.03 0.64
C TYR A 110 -3.13 -20.32 0.72
N GLY A 111 -2.45 -20.52 -0.41
CA GLY A 111 -1.00 -20.74 -0.45
C GLY A 111 -0.57 -22.05 0.20
N LYS A 112 -1.41 -23.08 0.11
CA LYS A 112 -1.21 -24.36 0.81
C LYS A 112 -0.49 -25.34 -0.11
N THR A 113 0.83 -25.17 -0.20
CA THR A 113 1.68 -25.90 -1.16
C THR A 113 1.59 -27.42 -1.07
N ASP A 114 1.64 -28.00 0.13
CA ASP A 114 1.60 -29.47 0.29
C ASP A 114 0.23 -30.03 -0.11
N MET A 115 -0.83 -29.33 0.29
CA MET A 115 -2.21 -29.67 -0.08
C MET A 115 -2.45 -29.50 -1.59
N PHE A 116 -1.92 -28.42 -2.17
CA PHE A 116 -2.00 -28.15 -3.60
C PHE A 116 -1.34 -29.29 -4.38
N ASN A 117 -0.10 -29.66 -4.03
CA ASN A 117 0.60 -30.76 -4.68
C ASN A 117 -0.14 -32.10 -4.55
N PHE A 118 -0.71 -32.37 -3.37
CA PHE A 118 -1.50 -33.58 -3.14
C PHE A 118 -2.74 -33.64 -4.05
N LEU A 119 -3.51 -32.55 -4.13
CA LEU A 119 -4.71 -32.48 -4.98
C LEU A 119 -4.35 -32.44 -6.47
N ALA A 120 -3.28 -31.73 -6.85
CA ALA A 120 -2.76 -31.67 -8.21
C ALA A 120 -2.38 -33.07 -8.72
N ALA A 121 -1.74 -33.88 -7.87
CA ALA A 121 -1.41 -35.27 -8.20
C ALA A 121 -2.64 -36.17 -8.41
N LYS A 122 -3.82 -35.81 -7.88
CA LYS A 122 -5.08 -36.54 -8.12
C LYS A 122 -5.76 -36.14 -9.43
N VAL A 123 -5.46 -34.95 -9.97
CA VAL A 123 -6.03 -34.44 -11.22
C VAL A 123 -5.06 -34.48 -12.40
N SER A 124 -3.83 -34.96 -12.21
CA SER A 124 -2.80 -35.02 -13.25
C SER A 124 -3.12 -35.98 -14.41
N GLY A 125 -4.09 -36.88 -14.25
CA GLY A 125 -4.52 -37.82 -15.29
C GLY A 125 -5.50 -37.25 -16.32
N TYR A 126 -5.96 -36.01 -16.14
CA TYR A 126 -6.87 -35.36 -17.10
C TYR A 126 -6.07 -34.61 -18.19
N ASP A 127 -6.69 -34.49 -19.37
CA ASP A 127 -6.20 -33.64 -20.46
C ASP A 127 -6.36 -32.15 -20.12
N GLU A 128 -5.77 -31.25 -20.92
CA GLU A 128 -5.81 -29.80 -20.65
C GLU A 128 -7.25 -29.26 -20.54
N SER A 129 -8.17 -29.75 -21.37
CA SER A 129 -9.59 -29.37 -21.34
C SER A 129 -10.28 -29.83 -20.05
N GLY A 130 -10.02 -31.07 -19.61
CA GLY A 130 -10.51 -31.58 -18.33
C GLY A 130 -9.87 -30.87 -17.13
N LEU A 131 -8.62 -30.46 -17.26
CA LEU A 131 -7.87 -29.77 -16.21
C LEU A 131 -8.35 -28.34 -16.01
N GLN A 132 -8.79 -27.65 -17.07
CA GLN A 132 -9.41 -26.32 -17.02
C GLN A 132 -10.57 -26.29 -16.00
N PHE A 133 -11.34 -27.37 -15.91
CA PHE A 133 -12.40 -27.52 -14.92
C PHE A 133 -11.91 -27.48 -13.45
N TYR A 134 -10.66 -27.84 -13.16
CA TYR A 134 -10.13 -27.82 -11.80
C TYR A 134 -9.38 -26.53 -11.48
N VAL A 135 -8.77 -25.91 -12.49
CA VAL A 135 -7.85 -24.77 -12.32
C VAL A 135 -8.50 -23.41 -12.60
N GLN A 136 -9.73 -23.38 -13.13
CA GLN A 136 -10.44 -22.15 -13.48
C GLN A 136 -11.83 -22.05 -12.84
N ARG A 137 -12.13 -20.87 -12.31
CA ARG A 137 -13.41 -20.52 -11.67
C ARG A 137 -14.46 -20.04 -12.69
N SER A 138 -15.71 -19.80 -12.27
CA SER A 138 -16.81 -19.37 -13.14
C SER A 138 -16.57 -18.06 -13.90
N ASP A 139 -15.80 -17.15 -13.31
CA ASP A 139 -15.44 -15.83 -13.84
C ASP A 139 -14.17 -15.85 -14.71
N LYS A 140 -13.71 -17.04 -15.13
CA LYS A 140 -12.44 -17.27 -15.85
C LYS A 140 -11.16 -17.04 -15.05
N THR A 141 -11.24 -16.59 -13.80
CA THR A 141 -10.07 -16.46 -12.92
C THR A 141 -9.42 -17.83 -12.70
N THR A 142 -8.11 -17.93 -12.92
CA THR A 142 -7.35 -19.17 -12.76
C THR A 142 -6.66 -19.25 -11.40
N ILE A 143 -6.18 -20.44 -11.03
CA ILE A 143 -5.36 -20.65 -9.83
C ILE A 143 -4.09 -19.80 -9.81
N LEU A 144 -3.52 -19.47 -10.99
CA LEU A 144 -2.33 -18.63 -11.09
C LEU A 144 -2.66 -17.19 -10.70
N HIS A 145 -3.73 -16.62 -11.28
CA HIS A 145 -4.21 -15.29 -10.92
C HIS A 145 -4.49 -15.18 -9.42
N MET A 146 -5.19 -16.18 -8.85
CA MET A 146 -5.52 -16.18 -7.43
C MET A 146 -4.29 -16.33 -6.53
N ALA A 147 -3.31 -17.14 -6.91
CA ALA A 147 -2.05 -17.28 -6.16
C ALA A 147 -1.22 -15.97 -6.16
N ILE A 148 -1.28 -15.20 -7.25
CA ILE A 148 -0.63 -13.88 -7.35
C ILE A 148 -1.37 -12.84 -6.49
N LEU A 149 -2.69 -12.75 -6.61
CA LEU A 149 -3.51 -11.80 -5.83
C LEU A 149 -3.44 -12.08 -4.32
N SER A 150 -3.30 -13.34 -3.93
CA SER A 150 -3.12 -13.77 -2.53
C SER A 150 -1.68 -13.66 -2.02
N LEU A 151 -0.76 -13.12 -2.82
CA LEU A 151 0.66 -12.91 -2.48
C LEU A 151 1.43 -14.22 -2.19
N HIS A 152 1.00 -15.34 -2.75
CA HIS A 152 1.64 -16.64 -2.59
C HIS A 152 2.59 -16.95 -3.75
N PHE A 153 3.60 -16.10 -3.94
CA PHE A 153 4.47 -16.11 -5.12
C PHE A 153 5.26 -17.40 -5.33
N ASP A 154 5.71 -18.07 -4.26
CA ASP A 154 6.39 -19.38 -4.38
C ASP A 154 5.48 -20.45 -5.00
N LEU A 155 4.21 -20.46 -4.59
CA LEU A 155 3.22 -21.39 -5.14
C LEU A 155 2.81 -20.96 -6.56
N ALA A 156 2.63 -19.66 -6.80
CA ALA A 156 2.35 -19.13 -8.13
C ALA A 156 3.46 -19.49 -9.13
N TYR A 157 4.73 -19.45 -8.71
CA TYR A 157 5.87 -19.86 -9.53
C TYR A 157 5.80 -21.34 -9.92
N ARG A 158 5.48 -22.22 -8.96
CA ARG A 158 5.29 -23.65 -9.23
C ARG A 158 4.10 -23.89 -10.16
N ILE A 159 2.98 -23.19 -9.93
CA ILE A 159 1.81 -23.27 -10.81
C ILE A 159 2.18 -22.82 -12.22
N ALA A 160 2.94 -21.74 -12.38
CA ALA A 160 3.34 -21.26 -13.70
C ALA A 160 4.32 -22.21 -14.41
N LEU A 161 5.11 -22.99 -13.66
CA LEU A 161 5.96 -24.04 -14.20
C LEU A 161 5.17 -25.26 -14.68
N ASP A 162 4.24 -25.75 -13.84
CA ASP A 162 3.50 -26.99 -14.11
C ASP A 162 2.35 -26.77 -15.10
N TYR A 163 1.75 -25.57 -15.09
CA TYR A 163 0.58 -25.18 -15.86
C TYR A 163 0.90 -24.01 -16.81
N THR A 164 1.85 -24.21 -17.72
CA THR A 164 2.34 -23.16 -18.63
C THR A 164 1.24 -22.54 -19.49
N HIS A 165 0.20 -23.30 -19.85
CA HIS A 165 -0.96 -22.82 -20.61
C HIS A 165 -1.79 -21.76 -19.86
N LEU A 166 -1.63 -21.63 -18.54
CA LEU A 166 -2.34 -20.61 -17.74
C LEU A 166 -1.70 -19.23 -17.79
N ILE A 167 -0.43 -19.11 -18.21
CA ILE A 167 0.35 -17.86 -18.14
C ILE A 167 -0.29 -16.76 -18.98
N GLY A 168 -0.75 -17.10 -20.19
CA GLY A 168 -1.38 -16.14 -21.12
C GLY A 168 -2.90 -16.04 -20.99
N GLN A 169 -3.52 -16.73 -20.03
CA GLN A 169 -4.96 -16.62 -19.82
C GLN A 169 -5.30 -15.30 -19.16
N LYS A 170 -6.48 -14.76 -19.48
CA LYS A 170 -7.04 -13.56 -18.88
C LYS A 170 -8.06 -13.93 -17.80
N ASP A 171 -8.04 -13.19 -16.70
CA ASP A 171 -9.01 -13.31 -15.62
C ASP A 171 -10.33 -12.58 -15.93
N ALA A 172 -11.16 -12.39 -14.89
CA ALA A 172 -12.44 -11.69 -14.99
C ALA A 172 -12.32 -10.24 -15.46
N ASP A 173 -11.21 -9.57 -15.12
CA ASP A 173 -10.92 -8.18 -15.47
C ASP A 173 -10.16 -8.06 -16.81
N GLY A 174 -9.92 -9.19 -17.48
CA GLY A 174 -9.20 -9.24 -18.75
C GLY A 174 -7.67 -9.16 -18.58
N MET A 175 -7.15 -9.34 -17.37
CA MET A 175 -5.72 -9.23 -17.05
C MET A 175 -5.04 -10.61 -17.01
N THR A 176 -3.79 -10.68 -17.47
CA THR A 176 -2.91 -11.84 -17.27
C THR A 176 -2.27 -11.83 -15.90
N GLY A 177 -1.69 -12.97 -15.49
CA GLY A 177 -0.94 -13.06 -14.23
C GLY A 177 0.20 -12.04 -14.13
N LEU A 178 0.90 -11.73 -15.23
CA LEU A 178 1.96 -10.72 -15.24
C LEU A 178 1.39 -9.29 -15.09
N GLN A 179 0.26 -8.99 -15.73
CA GLN A 179 -0.43 -7.70 -15.56
C GLN A 179 -0.89 -7.50 -14.12
N LEU A 180 -1.48 -8.53 -13.48
CA LEU A 180 -1.85 -8.49 -12.06
C LEU A 180 -0.66 -8.24 -11.13
N LEU A 181 0.46 -8.96 -11.37
CA LEU A 181 1.68 -8.76 -10.60
C LEU A 181 2.25 -7.34 -10.77
N SER A 182 2.12 -6.77 -11.97
CA SER A 182 2.54 -5.39 -12.29
C SER A 182 1.74 -4.34 -11.53
N CYS A 183 0.50 -4.65 -11.14
CA CYS A 183 -0.34 -3.76 -10.33
C CYS A 183 -0.02 -3.78 -8.84
N ASN A 184 0.94 -4.60 -8.38
CA ASN A 184 1.22 -4.78 -6.96
C ASN A 184 2.64 -4.33 -6.54
N PRO A 185 2.86 -3.02 -6.33
CA PRO A 185 4.17 -2.49 -5.95
C PRO A 185 4.56 -2.87 -4.52
N SER A 186 3.59 -3.19 -3.66
CA SER A 186 3.85 -3.58 -2.27
C SER A 186 4.67 -4.87 -2.17
N ALA A 187 4.51 -5.77 -3.13
CA ALA A 187 5.29 -7.01 -3.21
C ALA A 187 6.79 -6.76 -3.45
N PHE A 188 7.14 -5.63 -4.05
CA PHE A 188 8.51 -5.30 -4.43
C PHE A 188 9.17 -4.28 -3.48
N LYS A 189 8.43 -3.68 -2.56
CA LYS A 189 8.97 -2.67 -1.63
C LYS A 189 9.81 -3.32 -0.52
N LEU A 190 11.10 -3.00 -0.49
CA LEU A 190 11.98 -3.29 0.65
C LEU A 190 11.96 -2.10 1.62
N GLU A 191 11.49 -2.32 2.85
CA GLU A 191 11.64 -1.33 3.93
C GLU A 191 13.13 -1.22 4.32
N PRO A 192 13.69 0.00 4.49
CA PRO A 192 15.06 0.17 4.93
C PRO A 192 15.23 -0.37 6.36
N GLU A 193 16.37 -1.04 6.62
CA GLU A 193 16.74 -1.46 7.96
C GLU A 193 17.10 -0.23 8.80
N GLU A 194 16.09 0.42 9.39
CA GLU A 194 16.36 1.46 10.37
C GLU A 194 16.74 0.84 11.72
N GLY A 195 17.82 1.39 12.30
CA GLY A 195 18.51 0.85 13.47
C GLY A 195 17.65 0.79 14.73
N PHE A 196 17.97 -0.22 15.56
CA PHE A 196 17.30 -0.67 16.79
C PHE A 196 16.05 -1.53 16.57
N ILE A 197 16.27 -2.80 16.20
CA ILE A 197 15.19 -3.73 15.83
C ILE A 197 14.87 -4.72 16.97
N ASN A 198 13.69 -4.58 17.55
CA ASN A 198 12.99 -5.56 18.40
C ASN A 198 12.80 -6.91 17.65
N LEU A 199 12.80 -8.04 18.36
CA LEU A 199 12.72 -9.40 17.78
C LEU A 199 11.54 -9.58 16.78
N VAL A 200 10.38 -8.98 17.11
CA VAL A 200 9.14 -9.02 16.30
C VAL A 200 9.29 -8.32 14.94
N TRP A 201 10.09 -7.25 14.88
CA TRP A 201 10.32 -6.51 13.64
C TRP A 201 11.27 -7.26 12.70
N ARG A 202 12.23 -8.04 13.23
CA ARG A 202 13.12 -8.87 12.40
C ARG A 202 12.34 -9.94 11.64
N GLU A 203 11.40 -10.61 12.29
CA GLU A 203 10.56 -11.62 11.62
C GLU A 203 9.70 -11.01 10.51
N LYS A 204 9.15 -9.80 10.74
CA LYS A 204 8.36 -9.08 9.73
C LYS A 204 9.21 -8.69 8.52
N VAL A 205 10.39 -8.11 8.76
CA VAL A 205 11.34 -7.74 7.71
C VAL A 205 11.82 -8.97 6.93
N GLN A 206 12.12 -10.08 7.63
CA GLN A 206 12.54 -11.32 6.96
C GLN A 206 11.43 -11.90 6.07
N LYS A 207 10.17 -11.86 6.53
CA LYS A 207 9.02 -12.26 5.71
C LYS A 207 8.84 -11.36 4.48
N GLN A 208 8.98 -10.04 4.63
CA GLN A 208 8.93 -9.12 3.49
C GLN A 208 10.08 -9.37 2.49
N LYS A 209 11.31 -9.60 2.98
CA LYS A 209 12.46 -9.95 2.12
C LYS A 209 12.23 -11.23 1.33
N GLN A 210 11.67 -12.26 1.98
CA GLN A 210 11.33 -13.51 1.31
C GLN A 210 10.24 -13.28 0.26
N LEU A 211 9.19 -12.53 0.61
CA LEU A 211 8.11 -12.19 -0.31
C LEU A 211 8.63 -11.44 -1.54
N HIS A 212 9.47 -10.43 -1.34
CA HIS A 212 10.13 -9.68 -2.42
C HIS A 212 10.96 -10.61 -3.31
N ARG A 213 11.78 -11.49 -2.74
CA ARG A 213 12.58 -12.45 -3.51
C ARG A 213 11.72 -13.35 -4.37
N SER A 214 10.67 -13.94 -3.79
CA SER A 214 9.74 -14.81 -4.50
C SER A 214 8.97 -14.06 -5.59
N ALA A 215 8.56 -12.82 -5.34
CA ALA A 215 7.91 -11.96 -6.34
C ALA A 215 8.82 -11.65 -7.53
N VAL A 216 10.10 -11.34 -7.28
CA VAL A 216 11.10 -11.08 -8.33
C VAL A 216 11.39 -12.33 -9.16
N GLU A 217 11.52 -13.49 -8.51
CA GLU A 217 11.71 -14.77 -9.22
C GLU A 217 10.51 -15.11 -10.11
N LEU A 218 9.28 -14.91 -9.60
CA LEU A 218 8.06 -15.07 -10.38
C LEU A 218 7.97 -14.09 -11.55
N ALA A 219 8.24 -12.80 -11.31
CA ALA A 219 8.24 -11.78 -12.35
C ALA A 219 9.19 -12.13 -13.49
N LYS A 220 10.44 -12.50 -13.17
CA LYS A 220 11.44 -12.92 -14.17
C LYS A 220 10.98 -14.09 -15.01
N PHE A 221 10.28 -15.04 -14.40
CA PHE A 221 9.76 -16.21 -15.11
C PHE A 221 8.58 -15.85 -16.02
N LEU A 222 7.61 -15.10 -15.50
CA LEU A 222 6.45 -14.67 -16.26
C LEU A 222 6.85 -13.76 -17.43
N VAL A 223 7.77 -12.81 -17.24
CA VAL A 223 8.25 -11.94 -18.34
C VAL A 223 8.86 -12.73 -19.48
N ARG A 224 9.55 -13.85 -19.20
CA ARG A 224 10.16 -14.71 -20.25
C ARG A 224 9.14 -15.57 -21.00
N LYS A 225 7.98 -15.82 -20.42
CA LYS A 225 7.00 -16.81 -20.90
C LYS A 225 5.71 -16.19 -21.40
N ASP A 226 5.33 -15.05 -20.82
CA ASP A 226 4.15 -14.30 -21.21
C ASP A 226 4.47 -13.51 -22.49
N THR A 227 3.94 -13.99 -23.62
CA THR A 227 3.99 -13.32 -24.92
C THR A 227 2.70 -12.54 -25.23
N SER A 228 1.74 -12.48 -24.29
CA SER A 228 0.44 -11.83 -24.51
C SER A 228 0.57 -10.35 -24.90
N TRP A 229 1.63 -9.69 -24.44
CA TRP A 229 1.92 -8.30 -24.73
C TRP A 229 2.49 -8.07 -26.14
N GLU A 230 3.05 -9.08 -26.82
CA GLU A 230 3.52 -8.95 -28.22
C GLU A 230 2.37 -8.66 -29.19
N LEU A 231 1.17 -9.14 -28.85
CA LEU A 231 -0.07 -8.90 -29.62
C LEU A 231 -0.63 -7.48 -29.40
N THR A 232 -0.15 -6.75 -28.40
CA THR A 232 -0.57 -5.38 -28.13
C THR A 232 0.21 -4.46 -29.06
N TYR A 233 -0.20 -4.45 -30.33
CA TYR A 233 0.37 -3.54 -31.32
C TYR A 233 0.28 -2.11 -30.81
N SER A 234 1.40 -1.38 -30.92
CA SER A 234 1.37 0.08 -30.83
C SER A 234 0.32 0.55 -31.84
N SER A 235 -0.77 1.13 -31.34
CA SER A 235 -1.79 1.76 -32.17
C SER A 235 -1.08 2.54 -33.27
N ILE A 236 -1.43 2.20 -34.52
CA ILE A 236 -0.85 2.65 -35.79
C ILE A 236 -0.15 4.00 -35.63
N ASP A 237 1.09 4.09 -36.10
CA ASP A 237 1.85 5.33 -36.19
C ASP A 237 1.03 6.42 -36.90
N GLN A 238 0.25 7.19 -36.14
CA GLN A 238 -0.53 8.33 -36.63
C GLN A 238 0.39 9.49 -37.05
N SER A 239 1.72 9.34 -36.88
CA SER A 239 2.71 10.30 -37.36
C SER A 239 3.04 10.17 -38.85
N LYS A 240 2.50 9.16 -39.57
CA LYS A 240 2.55 9.19 -41.03
C LYS A 240 1.80 10.45 -41.52
N PRO A 241 2.48 11.40 -42.19
CA PRO A 241 1.82 12.58 -42.70
C PRO A 241 0.67 12.14 -43.62
N LYS A 242 -0.53 12.73 -43.43
CA LYS A 242 -1.63 12.58 -44.39
C LYS A 242 -1.11 13.06 -45.76
N ILE A 243 -0.78 12.13 -46.65
CA ILE A 243 -0.39 12.46 -48.01
C ILE A 243 -1.58 13.19 -48.65
N HIS A 244 -1.30 14.38 -49.19
CA HIS A 244 -2.29 15.24 -49.82
C HIS A 244 -3.03 14.49 -50.94
N LYS A 245 -4.31 14.85 -51.17
CA LYS A 245 -5.24 14.21 -52.13
C LYS A 245 -4.71 14.02 -53.57
N TYR A 246 -3.62 14.66 -53.95
CA TYR A 246 -3.03 14.59 -55.28
C TYR A 246 -1.91 13.54 -55.44
N GLY A 247 -1.57 12.79 -54.38
CA GLY A 247 -0.58 11.70 -54.42
C GLY A 247 -1.17 10.28 -54.56
N GLU A 248 -2.50 10.13 -54.67
CA GLU A 248 -3.16 8.82 -54.79
C GLU A 248 -3.07 8.25 -56.21
N LYS A 249 -1.92 7.64 -56.56
CA LYS A 249 -1.91 6.61 -57.61
C LYS A 249 -0.98 5.45 -57.24
N GLY A 250 -1.61 4.32 -56.97
CA GLY A 250 -1.01 2.99 -57.11
C GLY A 250 -0.86 2.20 -55.80
N GLY A 251 -1.56 1.07 -55.71
CA GLY A 251 -1.13 -0.05 -54.87
C GLY A 251 -2.23 -0.68 -54.01
N GLN A 252 -2.42 -1.99 -54.18
CA GLN A 252 -3.40 -2.89 -53.57
C GLN A 252 -3.37 -3.01 -52.01
N GLU A 253 -2.67 -2.15 -51.26
CA GLU A 253 -2.54 -2.28 -49.79
C GLU A 253 -3.81 -1.90 -48.99
N ARG A 254 -4.77 -1.18 -49.59
CA ARG A 254 -5.98 -0.72 -48.87
C ARG A 254 -7.01 -1.81 -48.57
N GLN A 255 -7.00 -2.94 -49.28
CA GLN A 255 -7.99 -4.00 -49.05
C GLN A 255 -7.69 -4.87 -47.82
N GLU A 256 -6.42 -5.06 -47.46
CA GLU A 256 -6.06 -5.77 -46.21
C GLU A 256 -6.35 -4.92 -44.97
N VAL A 257 -6.03 -3.62 -45.00
CA VAL A 257 -6.25 -2.70 -43.86
C VAL A 257 -7.74 -2.51 -43.57
N HIS A 258 -8.59 -2.48 -44.61
CA HIS A 258 -10.03 -2.30 -44.40
C HIS A 258 -10.72 -3.57 -43.88
N LEU A 259 -10.22 -4.75 -44.25
CA LEU A 259 -10.67 -6.03 -43.71
C LEU A 259 -10.19 -6.21 -42.25
N PHE A 260 -8.99 -5.74 -41.91
CA PHE A 260 -8.43 -5.77 -40.55
C PHE A 260 -9.16 -4.82 -39.59
N ASN A 261 -9.50 -3.61 -40.04
CA ASN A 261 -10.27 -2.66 -39.25
C ASN A 261 -11.68 -3.17 -38.92
N LYS A 262 -12.30 -3.95 -39.82
CA LYS A 262 -13.60 -4.58 -39.55
C LYS A 262 -13.52 -5.75 -38.54
N ILE A 263 -12.32 -6.32 -38.33
CA ILE A 263 -12.07 -7.31 -37.28
C ILE A 263 -11.88 -6.62 -35.91
N LEU A 264 -11.33 -5.41 -35.89
CA LEU A 264 -11.12 -4.60 -34.68
C LEU A 264 -12.37 -3.93 -34.09
N ASP A 265 -13.48 -3.85 -34.84
CA ASP A 265 -14.76 -3.33 -34.33
C ASP A 265 -15.49 -4.31 -33.37
N LYS A 266 -14.86 -5.44 -33.02
CA LYS A 266 -15.33 -6.32 -31.94
C LYS A 266 -14.59 -6.01 -30.64
N GLU A 267 -15.19 -5.09 -29.88
CA GLU A 267 -15.16 -4.94 -28.41
C GLU A 267 -14.36 -6.00 -27.61
N GLU A 268 -13.03 -5.89 -27.61
CA GLU A 268 -12.20 -6.25 -26.45
C GLU A 268 -11.20 -5.12 -26.30
N SER A 269 -11.31 -4.29 -25.24
CA SER A 269 -10.25 -3.33 -24.93
C SER A 269 -8.95 -4.13 -24.79
N LEU A 270 -8.00 -3.90 -25.69
CA LEU A 270 -6.67 -4.47 -25.61
C LEU A 270 -6.05 -4.00 -24.29
N GLY A 271 -6.16 -4.82 -23.25
CA GLY A 271 -5.72 -4.46 -21.90
C GLY A 271 -4.29 -3.92 -21.89
N GLU A 272 -4.06 -2.91 -21.06
CA GLU A 272 -2.78 -2.19 -21.02
C GLU A 272 -1.59 -3.14 -20.88
N THR A 273 -0.50 -2.88 -21.62
CA THR A 273 0.67 -3.75 -21.56
C THR A 273 1.24 -3.85 -20.13
N PRO A 274 1.83 -4.99 -19.75
CA PRO A 274 2.46 -5.16 -18.44
C PRO A 274 3.48 -4.06 -18.12
N LEU A 275 4.19 -3.56 -19.14
CA LEU A 275 5.16 -2.48 -19.00
C LEU A 275 4.48 -1.17 -18.56
N ILE A 276 3.36 -0.81 -19.17
CA ILE A 276 2.59 0.40 -18.82
C ILE A 276 2.00 0.24 -17.42
N LEU A 277 1.40 -0.90 -17.09
CA LEU A 277 0.82 -1.16 -15.77
C LEU A 277 1.88 -1.12 -14.66
N ALA A 278 3.05 -1.73 -14.89
CA ALA A 278 4.18 -1.67 -13.96
C ALA A 278 4.69 -0.23 -13.81
N THR A 279 4.66 0.57 -14.88
CA THR A 279 5.02 1.99 -14.85
C THR A 279 3.98 2.86 -14.14
N LYS A 280 2.69 2.54 -14.20
CA LYS A 280 1.67 3.23 -13.40
C LYS A 280 1.86 2.95 -11.92
N SER A 281 2.08 1.68 -11.60
CA SER A 281 2.15 1.17 -10.23
C SER A 281 3.48 1.44 -9.53
N GLY A 282 4.57 1.62 -10.29
CA GLY A 282 5.90 1.85 -9.76
C GLY A 282 6.72 0.59 -9.48
N CYS A 283 6.39 -0.53 -10.13
CA CYS A 283 7.11 -1.80 -10.02
C CYS A 283 8.38 -1.77 -10.88
N VAL A 284 9.45 -1.16 -10.34
CA VAL A 284 10.71 -0.93 -11.06
C VAL A 284 11.35 -2.23 -11.54
N GLU A 285 11.30 -3.27 -10.71
CA GLU A 285 11.90 -4.59 -10.96
C GLU A 285 11.30 -5.26 -12.19
N ILE A 286 9.99 -5.15 -12.39
CA ILE A 286 9.30 -5.70 -13.57
C ILE A 286 9.69 -4.90 -14.81
N VAL A 287 9.72 -3.57 -14.71
CA VAL A 287 10.11 -2.70 -15.84
C VAL A 287 11.55 -2.96 -16.26
N GLU A 288 12.48 -3.08 -15.31
CA GLU A 288 13.88 -3.44 -15.56
C GLU A 288 14.01 -4.77 -16.29
N GLU A 289 13.33 -5.82 -15.83
CA GLU A 289 13.42 -7.14 -16.44
C GLU A 289 12.76 -7.20 -17.83
N ILE A 290 11.60 -6.54 -18.03
CA ILE A 290 10.96 -6.44 -19.35
C ILE A 290 11.90 -5.74 -20.33
N LEU A 291 12.42 -4.57 -19.97
CA LEU A 291 13.24 -3.77 -20.87
C LEU A 291 14.62 -4.38 -21.15
N LYS A 292 15.14 -5.19 -20.22
CA LYS A 292 16.37 -5.95 -20.41
C LYS A 292 16.20 -7.09 -21.43
N LEU A 293 15.08 -7.79 -21.40
CA LEU A 293 14.79 -8.90 -22.32
C LEU A 293 14.22 -8.41 -23.65
N TYR A 294 13.39 -7.38 -23.61
CA TYR A 294 12.65 -6.83 -24.76
C TYR A 294 12.76 -5.30 -24.81
N PRO A 295 13.92 -4.74 -25.22
CA PRO A 295 14.12 -3.30 -25.30
C PRO A 295 13.10 -2.56 -26.18
N GLN A 296 12.55 -3.25 -27.19
CA GLN A 296 11.53 -2.73 -28.10
C GLN A 296 10.21 -2.40 -27.40
N ALA A 297 9.90 -3.04 -26.27
CA ALA A 297 8.65 -2.84 -25.54
C ALA A 297 8.49 -1.40 -25.03
N VAL A 298 9.59 -0.65 -24.90
CA VAL A 298 9.60 0.76 -24.50
C VAL A 298 8.73 1.66 -25.41
N GLU A 299 8.48 1.23 -26.65
CA GLU A 299 7.70 1.98 -27.63
C GLU A 299 6.18 1.76 -27.53
N HIS A 300 5.74 0.85 -26.66
CA HIS A 300 4.34 0.63 -26.41
C HIS A 300 3.66 1.90 -25.89
N ILE A 301 2.40 2.01 -26.27
CA ILE A 301 1.51 3.08 -25.84
C ILE A 301 0.30 2.47 -25.15
N ASP A 302 -0.29 3.25 -24.26
CA ASP A 302 -1.55 2.90 -23.64
C ASP A 302 -2.75 3.34 -24.50
N ASP A 303 -3.96 3.11 -23.97
CA ASP A 303 -5.22 3.42 -24.64
C ASP A 303 -5.40 4.94 -24.90
N GLU A 304 -4.71 5.79 -24.15
CA GLU A 304 -4.68 7.24 -24.34
C GLU A 304 -3.55 7.68 -25.29
N GLY A 305 -2.84 6.74 -25.92
CA GLY A 305 -1.70 7.00 -26.80
C GLY A 305 -0.44 7.47 -26.07
N ARG A 306 -0.41 7.40 -24.74
CA ARG A 306 0.73 7.81 -23.91
C ARG A 306 1.80 6.74 -23.95
N ASN A 307 3.05 7.17 -24.16
CA ASN A 307 4.21 6.28 -24.02
C ASN A 307 4.65 6.13 -22.55
N VAL A 308 5.62 5.24 -22.31
CA VAL A 308 6.19 4.97 -20.98
C VAL A 308 6.65 6.25 -20.25
N LEU A 309 7.20 7.25 -20.96
CA LEU A 309 7.63 8.51 -20.33
C LEU A 309 6.45 9.35 -19.84
N HIS A 310 5.40 9.52 -20.65
CA HIS A 310 4.19 10.23 -20.24
C HIS A 310 3.61 9.58 -18.97
N VAL A 311 3.55 8.24 -18.94
CA VAL A 311 3.03 7.48 -17.79
C VAL A 311 3.96 7.63 -16.58
N ALA A 312 5.27 7.43 -16.72
CA ALA A 312 6.23 7.56 -15.62
C ALA A 312 6.18 8.96 -14.99
N ILE A 313 5.98 10.00 -15.79
CA ILE A 313 5.82 11.37 -15.32
C ILE A 313 4.48 11.54 -14.61
N LYS A 314 3.35 11.17 -15.25
CA LYS A 314 2.00 11.30 -14.67
C LYS A 314 1.92 10.66 -13.28
N TYR A 315 2.52 9.48 -13.11
CA TYR A 315 2.51 8.72 -11.86
C TYR A 315 3.75 8.95 -10.98
N ARG A 316 4.61 9.91 -11.31
CA ARG A 316 5.82 10.33 -10.56
C ARG A 316 6.82 9.21 -10.27
N GLN A 317 6.91 8.23 -11.16
CA GLN A 317 7.86 7.12 -11.03
C GLN A 317 9.27 7.53 -11.46
N LYS A 318 9.99 8.22 -10.55
CA LYS A 318 11.34 8.77 -10.82
C LYS A 318 12.35 7.72 -11.27
N LYS A 319 12.40 6.56 -10.60
CA LYS A 319 13.36 5.49 -10.92
C LYS A 319 13.16 4.97 -12.35
N ILE A 320 11.90 4.77 -12.75
CA ILE A 320 11.54 4.30 -14.10
C ILE A 320 11.86 5.38 -15.14
N PHE A 321 11.58 6.65 -14.82
CA PHE A 321 11.92 7.76 -15.69
C PHE A 321 13.44 7.85 -15.96
N GLU A 322 14.28 7.77 -14.94
CA GLU A 322 15.74 7.78 -15.11
C GLU A 322 16.25 6.55 -15.87
N LEU A 323 15.63 5.37 -15.66
CA LEU A 323 15.96 4.17 -16.41
C LEU A 323 15.71 4.34 -17.92
N VAL A 324 14.53 4.83 -18.30
CA VAL A 324 14.18 5.02 -19.72
C VAL A 324 14.99 6.16 -20.34
N LYS A 325 15.30 7.20 -19.56
CA LYS A 325 16.16 8.32 -19.99
C LYS A 325 17.59 7.87 -20.32
N GLY A 326 18.09 6.81 -19.69
CA GLY A 326 19.38 6.19 -20.03
C GLY A 326 19.42 5.48 -21.38
N MET A 327 18.29 5.32 -22.08
CA MET A 327 18.21 4.67 -23.39
C MET A 327 18.34 5.68 -24.54
N ASP A 328 19.56 5.91 -25.05
CA ASP A 328 19.87 7.00 -25.99
C ASP A 328 18.95 7.12 -27.23
N VAL A 329 18.70 6.01 -27.93
CA VAL A 329 17.94 6.01 -29.20
C VAL A 329 16.42 6.04 -28.97
N PRO A 330 15.82 5.17 -28.15
CA PRO A 330 14.39 5.24 -27.83
C PRO A 330 13.99 6.57 -27.21
N MET A 331 14.83 7.17 -26.37
CA MET A 331 14.52 8.43 -25.67
C MET A 331 14.17 9.57 -26.64
N LYS A 332 14.93 9.74 -27.73
CA LYS A 332 14.67 10.79 -28.73
C LYS A 332 13.32 10.59 -29.44
N ARG A 333 12.97 9.33 -29.73
CA ARG A 333 11.70 8.99 -30.39
C ARG A 333 10.51 9.20 -29.45
N LEU A 334 10.63 8.72 -28.21
CA LEU A 334 9.59 8.86 -27.20
C LEU A 334 9.34 10.32 -26.83
N THR A 335 10.39 11.14 -26.76
CA THR A 335 10.28 12.57 -26.42
C THR A 335 9.50 13.38 -27.44
N ARG A 336 9.58 12.99 -28.72
CA ARG A 336 8.86 13.66 -29.81
C ARG A 336 7.38 13.24 -29.89
N LYS A 337 7.01 12.11 -29.29
CA LYS A 337 5.64 11.57 -29.38
C LYS A 337 4.71 12.41 -28.51
N ILE A 338 3.50 12.65 -29.01
CA ILE A 338 2.39 13.27 -28.30
C ILE A 338 1.37 12.21 -27.92
N ASP A 339 0.65 12.41 -26.82
CA ASP A 339 -0.49 11.57 -26.45
C ASP A 339 -1.69 11.81 -27.37
N GLY A 340 -2.77 11.03 -27.21
CA GLY A 340 -3.99 11.14 -28.02
C GLY A 340 -4.70 12.49 -27.88
N ASP A 341 -4.47 13.21 -26.78
CA ASP A 341 -4.96 14.57 -26.53
C ASP A 341 -4.05 15.65 -27.17
N GLY A 342 -2.94 15.26 -27.80
CA GLY A 342 -1.95 16.17 -28.36
C GLY A 342 -0.97 16.77 -27.35
N ASN A 343 -0.93 16.26 -26.12
CA ASN A 343 0.00 16.71 -25.09
C ASN A 343 1.37 16.09 -25.30
N SER A 344 2.41 16.90 -25.15
CA SER A 344 3.77 16.38 -25.00
C SER A 344 4.04 15.92 -23.57
N ILE A 345 5.14 15.19 -23.39
CA ILE A 345 5.73 14.81 -22.10
C ILE A 345 5.74 15.96 -21.08
N LEU A 346 6.05 17.17 -21.53
CA LEU A 346 6.12 18.37 -20.67
C LEU A 346 4.74 18.82 -20.16
N HIS A 347 3.69 18.64 -20.95
CA HIS A 347 2.32 18.94 -20.54
C HIS A 347 1.84 17.95 -19.47
N THR A 348 2.31 16.70 -19.50
CA THR A 348 1.92 15.66 -18.53
C THR A 348 2.40 15.93 -17.11
N VAL A 349 3.47 16.70 -16.95
CA VAL A 349 4.00 17.11 -15.64
C VAL A 349 2.91 17.76 -14.77
N GLY A 350 2.01 18.53 -15.38
CA GLY A 350 0.93 19.21 -14.68
C GLY A 350 -0.34 18.40 -14.46
N LYS A 351 -0.51 17.24 -15.11
CA LYS A 351 -1.77 16.46 -15.03
C LYS A 351 -1.88 15.78 -13.65
N LYS A 352 -3.03 15.95 -12.99
CA LYS A 352 -3.35 15.31 -11.69
C LYS A 352 -3.44 13.79 -11.83
N ARG A 353 -3.08 13.06 -10.77
CA ARG A 353 -3.33 11.62 -10.62
C ARG A 353 -4.81 11.39 -10.30
N LYS A 354 -5.69 11.46 -11.30
CA LYS A 354 -7.13 11.18 -11.09
C LYS A 354 -7.41 9.70 -10.80
N ASP A 355 -6.55 8.81 -11.31
CA ASP A 355 -6.78 7.36 -11.35
C ASP A 355 -6.02 6.60 -10.25
N PHE A 356 -5.18 7.29 -9.48
CA PHE A 356 -4.41 6.71 -8.39
C PHE A 356 -5.05 7.16 -7.07
N ILE A 357 -5.89 6.29 -6.50
CA ILE A 357 -6.48 6.49 -5.18
C ILE A 357 -5.34 6.41 -4.16
N SER A 358 -4.73 7.53 -3.82
CA SER A 358 -3.85 7.65 -2.66
C SER A 358 -4.72 7.92 -1.43
N ASP A 359 -5.51 6.93 -1.01
CA ASP A 359 -6.26 6.96 0.24
C ASP A 359 -5.36 6.81 1.48
N GLU A 360 -4.06 6.52 1.31
CA GLU A 360 -3.16 6.19 2.44
C GLU A 360 -2.29 7.34 2.95
N LYS A 361 -2.28 8.50 2.30
CA LYS A 361 -1.53 9.67 2.76
C LYS A 361 -2.46 10.87 2.89
N MET A 362 -3.00 11.05 4.08
CA MET A 362 -3.63 12.29 4.54
C MET A 362 -2.56 13.39 4.66
N GLU A 363 -1.95 13.77 3.53
CA GLU A 363 -0.98 14.86 3.46
C GLU A 363 -1.72 16.16 3.10
N GLY A 364 -1.48 17.21 3.89
CA GLY A 364 -2.07 18.52 3.64
C GLY A 364 -1.74 19.01 2.22
N PRO A 365 -2.63 19.74 1.52
CA PRO A 365 -2.41 20.19 0.14
C PRO A 365 -1.10 20.96 -0.08
N ALA A 366 -0.57 21.62 0.94
CA ALA A 366 0.72 22.30 0.91
C ALA A 366 1.92 21.36 0.79
N PHE A 367 1.87 20.19 1.44
CA PHE A 367 2.92 19.16 1.34
C PHE A 367 2.86 18.42 0.00
N LEU A 368 1.66 18.15 -0.51
CA LEU A 368 1.48 17.61 -1.86
C LEU A 368 2.10 18.55 -2.91
N LEU A 369 1.83 19.86 -2.80
CA LEU A 369 2.43 20.84 -3.70
C LEU A 369 3.96 20.92 -3.57
N GLN A 370 4.48 20.79 -2.35
CA GLN A 370 5.92 20.75 -2.09
C GLN A 370 6.58 19.56 -2.78
N GLU A 371 6.01 18.36 -2.67
CA GLU A 371 6.52 17.14 -3.33
C GLU A 371 6.53 17.32 -4.86
N GLU A 372 5.44 17.84 -5.41
CA GLU A 372 5.29 18.12 -6.84
C GLU A 372 6.35 19.10 -7.36
N LEU A 373 6.64 20.16 -6.59
CA LEU A 373 7.68 21.13 -6.89
C LEU A 373 9.09 20.52 -6.85
N LEU A 374 9.39 19.74 -5.80
CA LEU A 374 10.69 19.08 -5.65
C LEU A 374 10.92 18.05 -6.76
N TRP A 375 9.89 17.30 -7.15
CA TRP A 375 9.97 16.36 -8.25
C TRP A 375 10.21 17.08 -9.58
N PHE A 376 9.49 18.18 -9.83
CA PHE A 376 9.64 18.97 -11.04
C PHE A 376 11.05 19.57 -11.21
N GLU A 377 11.57 20.20 -10.15
CA GLU A 377 12.89 20.85 -10.18
C GLU A 377 14.02 19.84 -10.43
N ASN A 378 13.92 18.67 -9.79
CA ASN A 378 14.94 17.63 -9.91
C ASN A 378 14.97 16.96 -11.28
N ASN A 379 13.81 16.78 -11.93
CA ASN A 379 13.71 15.92 -13.13
C ASN A 379 13.51 16.69 -14.45
N MET A 380 12.89 17.88 -14.43
CA MET A 380 12.42 18.57 -15.65
C MET A 380 13.13 19.89 -15.98
N LYS A 381 13.97 20.40 -15.06
CA LYS A 381 14.73 21.68 -15.14
C LYS A 381 14.28 22.67 -16.24
N LEU A 382 13.62 23.75 -15.81
CA LEU A 382 13.32 25.02 -16.51
C LEU A 382 12.43 24.97 -17.78
N THR A 383 12.41 23.88 -18.55
CA THR A 383 11.77 23.86 -19.88
C THR A 383 10.23 23.88 -19.83
N ALA A 384 9.62 23.54 -18.69
CA ALA A 384 8.16 23.42 -18.55
C ALA A 384 7.56 24.20 -17.35
N GLU A 385 8.27 25.20 -16.82
CA GLU A 385 7.86 25.93 -15.61
C GLU A 385 6.49 26.60 -15.77
N GLY A 386 6.23 27.22 -16.93
CA GLY A 386 4.94 27.88 -17.21
C GLY A 386 3.74 26.90 -17.21
N TYR A 387 3.90 25.72 -17.78
CA TYR A 387 2.86 24.70 -17.80
C TYR A 387 2.64 24.10 -16.41
N PHE A 388 3.71 23.82 -15.66
CA PHE A 388 3.62 23.36 -14.29
C PHE A 388 2.85 24.34 -13.40
N ILE A 389 3.14 25.63 -13.51
CA ILE A 389 2.47 26.71 -12.78
C ILE A 389 0.97 26.77 -13.12
N THR A 390 0.64 26.66 -14.41
CA THR A 390 -0.74 26.75 -14.89
C THR A 390 -1.57 25.57 -14.38
N ALA A 391 -1.04 24.36 -14.49
CA ALA A 391 -1.74 23.14 -14.10
C ALA A 391 -1.89 22.97 -12.57
N ASN A 392 -0.88 23.39 -11.80
CA ASN A 392 -0.91 23.31 -10.34
C ASN A 392 -1.46 24.57 -9.66
N SER A 393 -2.08 25.48 -10.41
CA SER A 393 -2.64 26.73 -9.89
C SER A 393 -3.77 26.48 -8.88
N GLU A 394 -4.65 25.52 -9.16
CA GLU A 394 -5.71 25.09 -8.23
C GLU A 394 -5.13 24.48 -6.96
N LEU A 395 -4.15 23.58 -7.09
CA LEU A 395 -3.50 22.92 -5.94
C LEU A 395 -2.80 23.96 -5.05
N ARG A 396 -2.16 24.97 -5.64
CA ARG A 396 -1.59 26.10 -4.91
C ARG A 396 -2.65 26.91 -4.17
N ASN A 397 -3.82 27.13 -4.76
CA ASN A 397 -4.88 27.86 -4.08
C ASN A 397 -5.42 27.06 -2.88
N LEU A 398 -5.63 25.74 -3.03
CA LEU A 398 -5.99 24.85 -1.92
C LEU A 398 -4.91 24.80 -0.84
N ALA A 399 -3.64 24.72 -1.21
CA ALA A 399 -2.50 24.75 -0.29
C ALA A 399 -2.42 26.06 0.49
N LYS A 400 -2.64 27.19 -0.19
CA LYS A 400 -2.69 28.52 0.43
C LYS A 400 -3.82 28.62 1.44
N GLU A 401 -5.02 28.19 1.07
CA GLU A 401 -6.19 28.22 1.95
C GLU A 401 -5.98 27.31 3.17
N TRP A 402 -5.54 26.08 2.95
CA TRP A 402 -5.21 25.14 4.03
C TRP A 402 -4.18 25.71 5.00
N LEU A 403 -3.10 26.31 4.49
CA LEU A 403 -2.03 26.85 5.32
C LEU A 403 -2.48 28.08 6.11
N LYS A 404 -3.36 28.92 5.54
CA LYS A 404 -3.98 30.04 6.24
C LYS A 404 -4.87 29.59 7.38
N THR A 405 -5.84 28.71 7.11
CA THR A 405 -6.77 28.20 8.11
C THR A 405 -6.03 27.48 9.24
N THR A 406 -5.00 26.70 8.89
CA THR A 406 -4.16 26.02 9.89
C THR A 406 -3.37 27.02 10.74
N ALA A 407 -2.71 28.01 10.13
CA ALA A 407 -1.95 29.02 10.86
C ALA A 407 -2.85 29.91 11.74
N GLU A 408 -4.06 30.26 11.29
CA GLU A 408 -5.05 30.99 12.07
C GLU A 408 -5.51 30.18 13.28
N GLY A 409 -5.91 28.92 13.08
CA GLY A 409 -6.32 28.03 14.17
C GLY A 409 -5.22 27.83 15.21
N CYS A 410 -3.99 27.57 14.78
CA CYS A 410 -2.86 27.38 15.69
C CYS A 410 -2.44 28.68 16.39
N SER A 411 -2.57 29.85 15.74
CA SER A 411 -2.32 31.14 16.38
C SER A 411 -3.29 31.39 17.53
N VAL A 412 -4.58 31.07 17.36
CA VAL A 412 -5.57 31.21 18.44
C VAL A 412 -5.19 30.34 19.64
N VAL A 413 -4.81 29.08 19.40
CA VAL A 413 -4.35 28.17 20.47
C VAL A 413 -3.11 28.72 21.18
N ALA A 414 -2.11 29.19 20.43
CA ALA A 414 -0.90 29.77 20.99
C ALA A 414 -1.17 31.03 21.83
N VAL A 415 -2.06 31.91 21.38
CA VAL A 415 -2.49 33.10 22.14
C VAL A 415 -3.23 32.72 23.42
N LEU A 416 -4.09 31.69 23.38
CA LEU A 416 -4.78 31.20 24.57
C LEU A 416 -3.78 30.68 25.61
N ILE A 417 -2.79 29.88 25.21
CA ILE A 417 -1.76 29.38 26.12
C ILE A 417 -0.91 30.53 26.68
N ALA A 418 -0.49 31.48 25.83
CA ALA A 418 0.22 32.67 26.28
C ALA A 418 -0.58 33.49 27.30
N THR A 419 -1.90 33.59 27.12
CA THR A 419 -2.80 34.30 28.05
C THR A 419 -2.90 33.58 29.40
N VAL A 420 -2.97 32.25 29.39
CA VAL A 420 -3.00 31.43 30.62
C VAL A 420 -1.69 31.52 31.38
N ALA A 421 -0.54 31.35 30.71
CA ALA A 421 0.79 31.52 31.31
C ALA A 421 0.96 32.94 31.87
N PHE A 422 0.59 33.97 31.10
CA PHE A 422 0.65 35.35 31.57
C PHE A 422 -0.21 35.59 32.81
N ALA A 423 -1.40 35.00 32.91
CA ALA A 423 -2.23 35.10 34.10
C ALA A 423 -1.60 34.39 35.31
N ALA A 424 -1.01 33.20 35.09
CA ALA A 424 -0.32 32.42 36.11
C ALA A 424 0.86 33.18 36.73
N ALA A 425 1.56 34.02 35.94
CA ALA A 425 2.62 34.89 36.42
C ALA A 425 2.16 35.92 37.47
N TYR A 426 0.89 36.36 37.43
CA TYR A 426 0.32 37.29 38.43
C TYR A 426 -0.37 36.58 39.59
N THR A 427 -0.91 35.38 39.34
CA THR A 427 -1.52 34.53 40.38
C THR A 427 -0.53 33.51 40.92
N VAL A 428 0.64 34.00 41.36
CA VAL A 428 1.72 33.14 41.84
C VAL A 428 1.27 32.23 43.01
N PRO A 429 1.73 30.97 43.07
CA PRO A 429 1.42 30.06 44.16
C PRO A 429 1.79 30.66 45.53
N GLY A 430 0.84 30.66 46.46
CA GLY A 430 1.00 31.25 47.80
C GLY A 430 0.75 32.76 47.89
N GLY A 431 0.53 33.44 46.76
CA GLY A 431 0.18 34.87 46.70
C GLY A 431 1.29 35.83 47.14
N PRO A 432 1.06 37.14 46.98
CA PRO A 432 1.97 38.17 47.47
C PRO A 432 1.81 38.36 48.99
N ASN A 433 2.92 38.62 49.68
CA ASN A 433 2.88 38.99 51.09
C ASN A 433 2.27 40.40 51.25
N GLN A 434 1.29 40.56 52.14
CA GLN A 434 0.47 41.77 52.28
C GLN A 434 1.27 43.03 52.69
N SER A 435 2.44 42.84 53.30
CA SER A 435 3.30 43.94 53.77
C SER A 435 4.46 44.30 52.84
N THR A 436 4.93 43.36 52.02
CA THR A 436 6.14 43.55 51.18
C THR A 436 5.90 43.38 49.68
N GLY A 437 4.75 42.81 49.27
CA GLY A 437 4.43 42.52 47.87
C GLY A 437 5.22 41.36 47.25
N VAL A 438 6.16 40.77 47.97
CA VAL A 438 7.00 39.66 47.49
C VAL A 438 6.24 38.33 47.58
N PRO A 439 6.37 37.40 46.62
CA PRO A 439 5.75 36.08 46.68
C PRO A 439 6.17 35.29 47.93
N VAL A 440 5.19 34.74 48.65
CA VAL A 440 5.41 34.03 49.93
C VAL A 440 6.33 32.81 49.77
N LEU A 441 6.31 32.16 48.61
CA LEU A 441 7.08 30.95 48.31
C LEU A 441 8.43 31.21 47.63
N VAL A 442 8.91 32.45 47.55
CA VAL A 442 10.12 32.83 46.78
C VAL A 442 11.38 31.99 47.10
N ASN A 443 11.54 31.58 48.37
CA ASN A 443 12.71 30.81 48.84
C ASN A 443 12.55 29.30 48.69
N LYS A 444 11.45 28.80 48.10
CA LYS A 444 11.21 27.37 47.88
C LYS A 444 11.65 26.98 46.47
N PRO A 445 12.31 25.82 46.29
CA PRO A 445 12.76 25.37 44.97
C PRO A 445 11.61 25.20 43.97
N PHE A 446 10.41 24.84 44.46
CA PHE A 446 9.20 24.74 43.65
C PHE A 446 8.79 26.06 42.97
N PHE A 447 8.99 27.19 43.66
CA PHE A 447 8.66 28.50 43.10
C PHE A 447 9.61 28.86 41.96
N VAL A 448 10.90 28.58 42.10
CA VAL A 448 11.89 28.81 41.04
C VAL A 448 11.56 27.98 39.80
N VAL A 449 11.26 26.68 39.97
CA VAL A 449 10.85 25.81 38.85
C VAL A 449 9.61 26.36 38.16
N PHE A 450 8.56 26.69 38.91
CA PHE A 450 7.33 27.28 38.39
C PHE A 450 7.59 28.55 37.57
N THR A 451 8.36 29.50 38.11
CA THR A 451 8.66 30.76 37.39
C THR A 451 9.47 30.54 36.11
N VAL A 452 10.39 29.57 36.10
CA VAL A 452 11.19 29.25 34.92
C VAL A 452 10.32 28.59 33.85
N THR A 453 9.48 27.62 34.21
CA THR A 453 8.57 26.95 33.27
C THR A 453 7.53 27.90 32.70
N ASP A 454 6.98 28.80 33.51
CA ASP A 454 5.98 29.78 33.09
C ASP A 454 6.56 30.79 32.08
N VAL A 455 7.77 31.30 32.34
CA VAL A 455 8.48 32.18 31.39
C VAL A 455 8.84 31.45 30.09
N LEU A 456 9.26 30.18 30.17
CA LEU A 456 9.56 29.37 28.99
C LEU A 456 8.29 29.11 28.16
N SER A 457 7.18 28.74 28.81
CA SER A 457 5.87 28.56 28.17
C SER A 457 5.43 29.84 27.44
N LEU A 458 5.47 31.00 28.11
CA LEU A 458 5.12 32.28 27.51
C LEU A 458 6.00 32.64 26.30
N THR A 459 7.32 32.46 26.42
CA THR A 459 8.25 32.80 25.33
C THR A 459 8.08 31.88 24.12
N PHE A 460 7.85 30.57 24.32
CA PHE A 460 7.56 29.64 23.24
C PHE A 460 6.19 29.90 22.60
N ALA A 461 5.15 30.20 23.38
CA ALA A 461 3.84 30.56 22.87
C ALA A 461 3.90 31.82 21.98
N LEU A 462 4.54 32.89 22.46
CA LEU A 462 4.70 34.13 21.69
C LEU A 462 5.53 33.92 20.42
N THR A 463 6.61 33.12 20.50
CA THR A 463 7.41 32.77 19.32
C THR A 463 6.58 31.99 18.29
N SER A 464 5.76 31.05 18.73
CA SER A 464 4.82 30.32 17.88
C SER A 464 3.83 31.26 17.18
N VAL A 465 3.21 32.20 17.89
CA VAL A 465 2.32 33.23 17.31
C VAL A 465 3.03 34.04 16.22
N VAL A 466 4.24 34.53 16.51
CA VAL A 466 5.03 35.31 15.53
C VAL A 466 5.32 34.49 14.28
N THR A 467 5.64 33.20 14.43
CA THR A 467 5.90 32.32 13.28
C THR A 467 4.65 32.05 12.44
N PHE A 468 3.49 31.82 13.05
CA PHE A 468 2.23 31.65 12.31
C PHE A 468 1.77 32.95 11.64
N LEU A 469 1.95 34.10 12.30
CA LEU A 469 1.70 35.40 11.68
C LEU A 469 2.61 35.62 10.45
N SER A 470 3.88 35.20 10.54
CA SER A 470 4.82 35.24 9.42
C SER A 470 4.41 34.35 8.23
N ILE A 471 3.60 33.31 8.47
CA ILE A 471 2.99 32.49 7.41
C ILE A 471 1.83 33.26 6.78
N LEU A 472 0.95 33.86 7.59
CA LEU A 472 -0.22 34.62 7.10
C LEU A 472 0.17 35.85 6.26
N THR A 473 1.29 36.48 6.57
CA THR A 473 1.82 37.64 5.82
C THR A 473 2.69 37.25 4.61
N SER A 474 2.87 35.96 4.32
CA SER A 474 3.72 35.50 3.22
C SER A 474 3.04 35.73 1.85
N PRO A 475 3.81 35.95 0.76
CA PRO A 475 3.23 36.12 -0.59
C PRO A 475 2.71 34.82 -1.23
N PHE A 476 2.96 33.64 -0.65
CA PHE A 476 2.51 32.32 -1.16
C PHE A 476 2.88 32.06 -2.63
N ARG A 477 4.11 32.41 -3.04
CA ARG A 477 4.63 32.06 -4.37
C ARG A 477 4.94 30.57 -4.43
N PHE A 478 4.94 29.96 -5.61
CA PHE A 478 5.31 28.54 -5.78
C PHE A 478 6.66 28.19 -5.12
N LYS A 479 7.67 29.06 -5.26
CA LYS A 479 8.99 28.86 -4.64
C LYS A 479 8.94 28.82 -3.11
N ASP A 480 7.99 29.52 -2.49
CA ASP A 480 7.87 29.60 -1.03
C ASP A 480 7.36 28.27 -0.45
N PHE A 481 6.55 27.52 -1.21
CA PHE A 481 6.07 26.19 -0.82
C PHE A 481 7.16 25.11 -0.82
N LYS A 482 8.35 25.39 -1.38
CA LYS A 482 9.45 24.43 -1.43
C LYS A 482 10.05 24.16 -0.05
N HIS A 483 10.40 25.22 0.68
CA HIS A 483 11.04 25.11 2.00
C HIS A 483 10.56 26.18 2.98
N THR A 484 10.36 27.42 2.52
CA THR A 484 10.08 28.55 3.41
C THR A 484 8.79 28.38 4.20
N LEU A 485 7.68 28.05 3.54
CA LEU A 485 6.38 27.88 4.19
C LEU A 485 6.30 26.61 5.06
N PRO A 486 6.71 25.42 4.58
CA PRO A 486 6.77 24.22 5.41
C PRO A 486 7.68 24.38 6.64
N ASN A 487 8.87 24.97 6.49
CA ASN A 487 9.78 25.16 7.63
C ASN A 487 9.19 26.10 8.67
N LYS A 488 8.55 27.20 8.26
CA LYS A 488 7.84 28.10 9.19
C LYS A 488 6.72 27.36 9.92
N LEU A 489 5.95 26.53 9.22
CA LEU A 489 4.89 25.72 9.81
C LEU A 489 5.44 24.74 10.85
N MET A 490 6.53 24.04 10.52
CA MET A 490 7.19 23.10 11.42
C MET A 490 7.75 23.78 12.66
N VAL A 491 8.40 24.94 12.50
CA VAL A 491 8.91 25.73 13.63
C VAL A 491 7.76 26.21 14.52
N GLY A 492 6.66 26.67 13.93
CA GLY A 492 5.46 27.10 14.68
C GLY A 492 4.86 25.96 15.51
N PHE A 493 4.73 24.77 14.92
CA PHE A 493 4.29 23.58 15.65
C PHE A 493 5.26 23.16 16.74
N ALA A 494 6.57 23.16 16.48
CA ALA A 494 7.58 22.78 17.46
C ALA A 494 7.47 23.64 18.73
N PHE A 495 7.37 24.96 18.58
CA PHE A 495 7.18 25.86 19.73
C PHE A 495 5.83 25.70 20.41
N LEU A 496 4.76 25.43 19.65
CA LEU A 496 3.43 25.20 20.21
C LEU A 496 3.40 23.92 21.09
N PHE A 497 4.03 22.85 20.63
CA PHE A 497 4.12 21.60 21.39
C PHE A 497 5.04 21.71 22.60
N LEU A 498 6.16 22.43 22.49
CA LEU A 498 7.03 22.66 23.65
C LEU A 498 6.30 23.43 24.75
N CYS A 499 5.46 24.40 24.38
CA CYS A 499 4.63 25.15 25.32
C CYS A 499 3.56 24.29 26.02
N GLY A 500 2.85 23.44 25.29
CA GLY A 500 1.72 22.66 25.84
C GLY A 500 2.10 21.51 26.78
N ASN A 501 3.37 21.12 26.86
CA ASN A 501 3.83 20.05 27.76
C ASN A 501 4.28 20.57 29.14
N ASP A 502 4.41 21.89 29.31
CA ASP A 502 4.80 22.50 30.57
C ASP A 502 3.59 22.77 31.51
N ASP A 503 2.36 22.79 30.97
CA ASP A 503 1.13 23.03 31.75
C ASP A 503 0.59 21.75 32.41
N GLY A 504 1.08 21.47 33.62
CA GLY A 504 0.25 21.13 34.80
C GLY A 504 -0.64 19.86 34.82
N SER A 505 -0.83 19.11 33.74
CA SER A 505 -1.71 17.92 33.74
C SER A 505 -1.14 16.73 34.53
N VAL A 506 0.17 16.69 34.74
CA VAL A 506 0.83 15.72 35.66
C VAL A 506 0.75 16.19 37.12
N TRP A 507 0.54 17.49 37.36
CA TRP A 507 0.53 18.06 38.71
C TRP A 507 -0.85 18.04 39.37
N SER A 508 -1.95 18.12 38.61
CA SER A 508 -3.30 18.25 39.20
C SER A 508 -3.95 16.95 39.69
N ASN A 509 -3.61 15.78 39.14
CA ASN A 509 -4.41 14.56 39.41
C ASN A 509 -3.82 13.58 40.42
N ASN A 510 -2.53 13.67 40.78
CA ASN A 510 -1.90 12.71 41.70
C ASN A 510 -1.28 13.33 42.97
N HIS A 511 -1.14 14.65 43.08
CA HIS A 511 -0.34 15.26 44.16
C HIS A 511 -1.15 15.89 45.30
N SER A 512 -2.48 15.87 45.24
CA SER A 512 -3.34 16.32 46.35
C SER A 512 -3.23 15.39 47.57
N ASP A 513 -2.98 14.09 47.36
CA ASP A 513 -2.87 13.09 48.43
C ASP A 513 -1.43 12.96 48.99
N ASP A 514 -0.40 13.15 48.15
CA ASP A 514 1.01 13.03 48.58
C ASP A 514 1.53 14.25 49.37
N LEU A 515 0.84 15.40 49.30
CA LEU A 515 1.17 16.61 50.06
C LEU A 515 0.93 16.49 51.58
N GLN A 516 0.19 15.46 52.04
CA GLN A 516 0.03 15.19 53.48
C GLN A 516 1.12 14.27 54.08
N GLN A 517 1.98 13.63 53.28
CA GLN A 517 2.87 12.57 53.77
C GLN A 517 4.37 12.78 53.62
N GLY A 518 4.82 13.99 53.26
CA GLY A 518 6.22 14.40 53.51
C GLY A 518 7.29 13.49 52.91
N LYS A 519 7.04 12.91 51.73
CA LYS A 519 8.04 12.18 50.95
C LYS A 519 8.26 12.86 49.61
N LEU A 520 9.41 13.52 49.48
CA LEU A 520 9.95 13.93 48.18
C LEU A 520 11.37 13.37 48.09
N ASP A 521 11.50 12.25 47.39
CA ASP A 521 12.80 11.78 46.94
C ASP A 521 13.33 12.69 45.83
N LYS A 522 14.52 13.23 46.08
CA LYS A 522 15.33 13.99 45.14
C LYS A 522 15.79 13.04 44.02
N ASN A 523 15.06 12.94 42.90
CA ASN A 523 15.58 12.50 41.58
C ASN A 523 14.47 12.37 40.50
N TYR A 524 13.60 13.36 40.35
CA TYR A 524 12.82 13.47 39.12
C TYR A 524 13.57 14.38 38.13
N SER A 525 14.33 13.73 37.27
CA SER A 525 15.18 14.36 36.26
C SER A 525 14.31 15.04 35.20
N ILE A 526 14.66 16.29 34.88
CA ILE A 526 14.13 17.10 33.77
C ILE A 526 14.12 16.33 32.43
N CYS A 527 14.90 15.25 32.32
CA CYS A 527 14.89 14.32 31.19
C CYS A 527 13.57 13.52 30.98
N SER A 528 12.70 13.34 31.98
CA SER A 528 11.45 12.57 31.79
C SER A 528 10.32 13.38 31.11
N LEU A 529 10.40 14.71 31.10
CA LEU A 529 9.43 15.61 30.47
C LEU A 529 9.72 15.82 28.96
N LEU A 530 10.97 15.63 28.54
CA LEU A 530 11.40 15.79 27.13
C LEU A 530 11.35 14.49 26.31
N TYR A 531 11.21 13.34 26.96
CA TYR A 531 11.22 12.02 26.32
C TYR A 531 9.94 11.71 25.49
N PRO A 532 8.71 12.07 25.94
CA PRO A 532 7.51 11.85 25.16
C PRO A 532 7.42 12.78 23.95
N SER A 533 7.91 14.01 24.06
CA SER A 533 7.87 15.04 23.01
C SER A 533 8.83 14.74 21.86
N TRP A 534 10.02 14.19 22.12
CA TRP A 534 10.91 13.74 21.06
C TRP A 534 10.33 12.53 20.31
N HIS A 535 9.65 11.62 21.02
CA HIS A 535 8.99 10.46 20.42
C HIS A 535 7.73 10.84 19.61
N LEU A 536 6.89 11.76 20.10
CA LEU A 536 5.72 12.24 19.33
C LEU A 536 6.13 13.07 18.10
N CYS A 537 7.18 13.89 18.20
CA CYS A 537 7.67 14.67 17.05
C CYS A 537 8.32 13.78 15.98
N THR A 538 8.98 12.69 16.38
CA THR A 538 9.53 11.67 15.45
C THR A 538 8.46 10.75 14.87
N ILE A 539 7.37 10.47 15.60
CA ILE A 539 6.25 9.66 15.12
C ILE A 539 5.30 10.45 14.20
N LEU A 540 5.06 11.74 14.48
CA LEU A 540 4.13 12.57 13.70
C LEU A 540 4.77 13.19 12.44
N PHE A 541 6.09 13.35 12.40
CA PHE A 541 6.78 13.98 11.26
C PHE A 541 8.05 13.22 10.85
N PRO A 542 7.93 12.08 10.15
CA PRO A 542 9.08 11.34 9.62
C PRO A 542 9.99 12.19 8.70
N SER A 543 9.42 13.19 8.03
CA SER A 543 10.13 14.13 7.15
C SER A 543 11.09 15.07 7.89
N LEU A 544 10.92 15.27 9.20
CA LEU A 544 11.81 16.09 10.02
C LEU A 544 13.21 15.43 10.16
N TYR A 545 13.25 14.10 10.25
CA TYR A 545 14.49 13.34 10.37
C TYR A 545 15.34 13.38 9.08
N ILE A 546 14.68 13.33 7.92
CA ILE A 546 15.36 13.38 6.61
C ILE A 546 15.97 14.76 6.37
N THR A 547 15.22 15.83 6.70
CA THR A 547 15.67 17.21 6.45
C THR A 547 16.83 17.63 7.37
N ILE A 548 16.88 17.12 8.61
CA ILE A 548 18.00 17.37 9.52
C ILE A 548 19.26 16.59 9.10
N LYS A 549 19.10 15.38 8.57
CA LYS A 549 20.22 14.56 8.07
C LYS A 549 20.88 15.16 6.82
N ASP A 550 20.09 15.77 5.93
CA ASP A 550 20.62 16.49 4.76
C ASP A 550 21.38 17.77 5.14
N LEU A 551 21.04 18.40 6.29
CA LEU A 551 21.75 19.55 6.85
C LEU A 551 23.07 19.17 7.55
N GLN A 552 23.23 17.93 8.02
CA GLN A 552 24.46 17.45 8.65
C GLN A 552 25.49 16.88 7.65
N LEU A 553 25.13 16.71 6.38
CA LEU A 553 26.01 16.14 5.33
C LEU A 553 26.67 17.19 4.43
N ALA A 554 26.58 18.49 4.74
CA ALA A 554 27.36 19.51 4.05
C ALA A 554 28.83 19.44 4.52
N PRO A 555 29.81 19.16 3.64
CA PRO A 555 31.21 19.14 4.04
C PRO A 555 31.69 20.56 4.34
N GLU A 556 32.17 20.78 5.57
CA GLU A 556 33.02 21.92 5.91
C GLU A 556 34.30 21.85 5.07
N ASN A 557 34.37 22.62 3.99
CA ASN A 557 35.62 22.89 3.28
C ASN A 557 35.51 24.23 2.55
N SER A 558 35.78 25.32 3.26
CA SER A 558 36.49 26.50 2.73
C SER A 558 36.63 27.56 3.81
N LEU A 559 37.73 27.50 4.56
CA LEU A 559 38.38 28.65 5.21
C LEU A 559 39.72 28.17 5.79
N HIS A 560 40.72 28.04 4.91
CA HIS A 560 42.08 28.53 5.10
C HIS A 560 42.89 28.38 3.81
#